data_AF-C1N5I1-F1
#
_entry.id   AF-C1N5I1-F1
#
_cell.length_a   1.000
_cell.length_b   1.000
_cell.length_c   1.000
_cell.angle_alpha   90.00
_cell.angle_beta   90.00
_cell.angle_gamma   90.00
#
_symmetry.space_group_name_H-M   'P 1'
#
loop_
_entity.id
_entity.type
_entity.pdbx_description
1 polymer ?
#
loop_
_entity_poly.entity_id
_entity_poly.type
_entity_poly.pdbx_seq_one_letter_code
_entity_poly.pdbx_strand_id
1 'polypeptide(L)'
;MASSSVALARAASASASASASASASSTPRAGSSASSSRRATRARGASVRAPRANSELGTRDADDDASSPSSSSPSSPSPSPSSLSRRDALRLSAASAASLLAAPHALASAPAAAVVDPALRAYTQTTPTLFAPFYGDDSRATVLKTIVPGQVYALEQNLEVGPLETPLRCVVVKLRDGALWVHAPLAPTMEFFELVDTGIPDHRGVEHVVVPTYAFEHKIFAKDALRRWPDARLWVAPGQFSFPVEVPSRVAFGREPDGVLGGAADGGGVGDVPPWIDEISVRILKAGKFALAGKDVTIREATFYHAASRTMIVTDALARVPYEIPELQTPEKLLLVGKLSTADAQPEDTPENRLRGWKKTCLLVNYFFPEHEEPAPGRIGVVEWTPGWEDNFDSLAGRLIVPPVVRSLLYAQDPGSVRAWVDAVTIGEGAFCSNVFAHAWDFERIVPAHWEGPIEGVSAEDIRVAFRWLEDFSLDPFPEADMRRGLKPIADAVVKIDRA
;
A
#
# COMPACT_ATOMS: atom_id res chain seq x y z
N MET A 1 7.58 12.89 -27.35
CA MET A 1 6.87 12.02 -26.39
C MET A 1 7.91 11.51 -25.41
N ALA A 2 7.94 12.04 -24.19
CA ALA A 2 8.90 11.61 -23.18
C ALA A 2 8.58 10.16 -22.78
N SER A 3 9.61 9.31 -22.64
CA SER A 3 9.46 7.92 -22.19
C SER A 3 8.58 7.83 -20.92
N SER A 4 7.85 6.73 -20.74
CA SER A 4 7.04 6.45 -19.55
C SER A 4 7.82 6.70 -18.25
N SER A 5 9.09 6.29 -18.23
CA SER A 5 10.01 6.50 -17.12
C SER A 5 10.51 7.92 -17.00
N VAL A 6 10.41 8.76 -18.04
CA VAL A 6 10.65 10.21 -17.97
C VAL A 6 9.42 10.95 -17.44
N ALA A 7 8.20 10.47 -17.68
CA ALA A 7 6.99 11.00 -17.07
C ALA A 7 6.90 10.61 -15.58
N LEU A 8 7.18 9.34 -15.25
CA LEU A 8 7.36 8.84 -13.89
C LEU A 8 8.53 9.54 -13.21
N ALA A 9 9.67 9.71 -13.90
CA ALA A 9 10.79 10.49 -13.40
C ALA A 9 10.45 11.96 -13.26
N ARG A 10 9.51 12.55 -14.01
CA ARG A 10 9.06 13.95 -13.85
C ARG A 10 8.08 14.13 -12.69
N ALA A 11 7.21 13.15 -12.43
CA ALA A 11 6.32 13.15 -11.27
C ALA A 11 7.10 12.85 -9.97
N ALA A 12 7.97 11.83 -10.00
CA ALA A 12 8.89 11.53 -8.90
C ALA A 12 10.04 12.57 -8.79
N SER A 13 10.41 13.27 -9.87
CA SER A 13 11.22 14.51 -9.85
C SER A 13 10.45 15.67 -9.25
N ALA A 14 9.18 15.89 -9.53
CA ALA A 14 8.45 16.95 -8.83
C ALA A 14 8.49 16.73 -7.30
N SER A 15 8.47 15.47 -6.86
CA SER A 15 8.66 15.06 -5.46
C SER A 15 10.13 15.09 -4.99
N ALA A 16 11.11 14.69 -5.81
CA ALA A 16 12.53 14.57 -5.43
C ALA A 16 13.39 15.82 -5.76
N SER A 17 13.06 16.59 -6.79
CA SER A 17 13.77 17.82 -7.20
C SER A 17 13.64 18.96 -6.21
N ALA A 18 12.52 19.04 -5.50
CA ALA A 18 12.39 20.01 -4.41
C ALA A 18 13.29 19.69 -3.20
N SER A 19 13.91 18.50 -3.16
CA SER A 19 14.87 18.13 -2.10
C SER A 19 16.31 18.55 -2.41
N ALA A 20 16.67 18.84 -3.66
CA ALA A 20 18.04 19.20 -4.04
C ALA A 20 18.29 20.71 -4.24
N SER A 21 17.31 21.45 -4.79
CA SER A 21 17.50 22.86 -5.18
C SER A 21 17.47 23.88 -4.02
N ALA A 22 17.17 23.46 -2.79
CA ALA A 22 17.26 24.33 -1.60
C ALA A 22 18.66 24.41 -0.98
N SER A 23 19.66 23.71 -1.55
CA SER A 23 21.02 23.62 -0.99
C SER A 23 22.05 24.56 -1.61
N ALA A 24 21.67 25.40 -2.59
CA ALA A 24 22.60 26.31 -3.26
C ALA A 24 22.04 27.73 -3.41
N SER A 25 22.18 28.55 -2.37
CA SER A 25 22.31 30.00 -2.56
C SER A 25 23.33 30.58 -1.57
N SER A 26 24.58 30.63 -2.01
CA SER A 26 25.63 31.43 -1.37
C SER A 26 25.48 32.89 -1.81
N THR A 27 25.35 33.81 -0.86
CA THR A 27 25.60 35.25 -1.09
C THR A 27 26.73 35.75 -0.17
N PRO A 28 27.46 36.80 -0.59
CA PRO A 28 28.83 37.04 -0.16
C PRO A 28 28.95 37.94 1.08
N ARG A 29 30.12 37.84 1.72
CA ARG A 29 30.66 38.70 2.79
C ARG A 29 30.43 40.20 2.55
N ALA A 30 29.96 40.89 3.60
CA ALA A 30 30.42 42.23 3.99
C ALA A 30 30.26 42.39 5.51
N GLY A 31 31.30 42.91 6.17
CA GLY A 31 31.45 42.85 7.62
C GLY A 31 30.85 44.01 8.42
N SER A 32 30.83 43.86 9.74
CA SER A 32 31.28 44.89 10.68
C SER A 32 31.45 44.31 12.08
N SER A 33 32.39 44.91 12.78
CA SER A 33 32.85 44.71 14.15
C SER A 33 31.78 44.94 15.22
N ALA A 34 31.85 44.23 16.35
CA ALA A 34 32.23 44.80 17.67
C ALA A 34 31.94 43.85 18.86
N SER A 35 33.03 43.49 19.54
CA SER A 35 33.27 43.46 21.00
C SER A 35 32.28 42.84 22.01
N SER A 36 32.89 42.00 22.87
CA SER A 36 32.66 41.84 24.32
C SER A 36 31.48 40.94 24.73
N SER A 37 31.49 40.13 25.79
CA SER A 37 32.47 39.83 26.83
C SER A 37 32.15 38.47 27.49
N ARG A 38 33.19 37.93 28.14
CA ARG A 38 33.26 36.78 29.06
C ARG A 38 32.01 36.49 29.92
N ARG A 39 31.69 35.20 30.13
CA ARG A 39 31.78 34.56 31.46
C ARG A 39 31.70 33.03 31.38
N ALA A 40 32.70 32.39 31.96
CA ALA A 40 32.70 30.98 32.33
C ALA A 40 32.06 30.80 33.71
N THR A 41 31.32 29.72 33.92
CA THR A 41 31.22 29.05 35.23
C THR A 41 31.11 27.55 35.07
N ARG A 42 31.91 26.90 35.91
CA ARG A 42 32.23 25.49 36.09
C ARG A 42 31.27 24.91 37.15
N ALA A 43 30.98 23.60 37.10
CA ALA A 43 31.22 22.64 38.20
C ALA A 43 30.23 21.44 38.28
N ARG A 44 30.84 20.25 38.41
CA ARG A 44 30.50 19.07 39.25
C ARG A 44 29.19 18.33 38.91
N GLY A 45 29.13 17.01 38.76
CA GLY A 45 29.98 15.91 39.23
C GLY A 45 29.19 15.06 40.22
N ALA A 46 28.73 13.86 39.83
CA ALA A 46 28.38 12.78 40.75
C ALA A 46 28.32 11.43 40.00
N SER A 47 29.09 10.48 40.53
CA SER A 47 29.13 9.04 40.22
C SER A 47 28.20 8.29 41.17
N VAL A 48 27.68 7.13 40.75
CA VAL A 48 27.29 5.90 41.51
C VAL A 48 26.39 5.08 40.55
N ARG A 49 26.31 3.76 40.47
CA ARG A 49 27.16 2.57 40.73
C ARG A 49 26.28 1.38 40.27
N ALA A 50 26.80 0.45 39.48
CA ALA A 50 26.11 -0.81 39.13
C ALA A 50 26.17 -1.83 40.28
N PRO A 51 25.35 -2.90 40.24
CA PRO A 51 25.78 -4.19 40.78
C PRO A 51 25.80 -5.31 39.73
N ARG A 52 26.81 -6.16 39.91
CA ARG A 52 27.08 -7.40 39.20
C ARG A 52 26.33 -8.58 39.82
N ALA A 53 26.26 -9.64 39.01
CA ALA A 53 25.91 -11.02 39.30
C ALA A 53 26.56 -11.62 40.56
N ASN A 54 25.88 -12.64 41.10
CA ASN A 54 26.49 -13.72 41.87
C ASN A 54 25.95 -15.07 41.37
N SER A 55 26.90 -15.96 41.10
CA SER A 55 26.79 -17.41 40.93
C SER A 55 26.86 -18.12 42.30
N GLU A 56 26.88 -19.47 42.23
CA GLU A 56 27.08 -20.49 43.30
C GLU A 56 25.77 -21.13 43.76
N LEU A 57 25.62 -22.45 43.98
CA LEU A 57 26.39 -23.68 43.76
C LEU A 57 25.43 -24.80 44.27
N GLY A 58 25.43 -25.99 43.69
CA GLY A 58 24.64 -27.10 44.27
C GLY A 58 24.51 -28.35 43.39
N THR A 59 25.51 -29.21 43.51
CA THR A 59 25.73 -30.53 42.90
C THR A 59 24.77 -31.65 43.34
N ARG A 60 24.55 -32.66 42.47
CA ARG A 60 24.73 -34.15 42.65
C ARG A 60 23.73 -34.95 41.79
N ASP A 61 24.24 -35.68 40.79
CA ASP A 61 24.48 -37.16 40.73
C ASP A 61 23.22 -37.87 40.19
N ALA A 62 23.20 -38.32 38.94
CA ALA A 62 23.69 -39.60 38.40
C ALA A 62 22.70 -40.75 38.62
N ASP A 63 22.16 -41.31 37.53
CA ASP A 63 22.27 -42.75 37.23
C ASP A 63 21.57 -43.12 35.90
N ASP A 64 22.29 -43.95 35.15
CA ASP A 64 21.85 -44.77 34.02
C ASP A 64 20.72 -45.73 34.43
N ASP A 65 19.86 -46.14 33.49
CA ASP A 65 19.98 -47.47 32.85
C ASP A 65 18.68 -47.89 32.13
N ALA A 66 18.89 -48.79 31.18
CA ALA A 66 17.95 -49.29 30.21
C ALA A 66 16.85 -50.23 30.75
N SER A 67 15.89 -50.49 29.85
CA SER A 67 15.15 -51.77 29.65
C SER A 67 13.71 -51.85 30.18
N SER A 68 12.79 -52.04 29.23
CA SER A 68 11.45 -52.63 29.41
C SER A 68 11.56 -54.10 29.89
N PRO A 69 10.50 -54.74 30.44
CA PRO A 69 9.46 -55.34 29.59
C PRO A 69 8.04 -55.54 30.20
N SER A 70 7.13 -55.96 29.30
CA SER A 70 5.95 -56.83 29.50
C SER A 70 4.59 -56.24 29.94
N SER A 71 3.59 -56.31 29.04
CA SER A 71 2.49 -57.28 29.18
C SER A 71 1.62 -57.37 27.91
N SER A 72 1.21 -58.61 27.62
CA SER A 72 0.53 -59.25 26.49
C SER A 72 -0.86 -58.75 26.02
N SER A 73 -1.10 -58.91 24.71
CA SER A 73 -2.36 -58.84 23.93
C SER A 73 -3.31 -60.04 24.16
N PRO A 74 -4.54 -60.09 23.57
CA PRO A 74 -4.78 -60.44 22.13
C PRO A 74 -5.96 -59.64 21.49
N SER A 75 -6.33 -59.58 20.20
CA SER A 75 -6.04 -60.35 18.97
C SER A 75 -6.76 -59.72 17.73
N SER A 76 -6.08 -59.77 16.56
CA SER A 76 -6.62 -59.99 15.18
C SER A 76 -7.17 -58.80 14.32
N PRO A 77 -7.15 -58.88 12.96
CA PRO A 77 -5.99 -58.49 12.15
C PRO A 77 -6.32 -57.60 10.91
N SER A 78 -5.29 -56.93 10.38
CA SER A 78 -5.32 -56.24 9.07
C SER A 78 -4.97 -57.18 7.92
N PRO A 79 -5.44 -56.93 6.68
CA PRO A 79 -4.82 -57.46 5.47
C PRO A 79 -4.08 -56.37 4.67
N SER A 80 -2.91 -56.76 4.17
CA SER A 80 -2.04 -56.07 3.21
C SER A 80 -2.50 -56.26 1.75
N PRO A 81 -1.90 -55.54 0.77
CA PRO A 81 -2.50 -55.29 -0.53
C PRO A 81 -2.12 -56.35 -1.58
N SER A 82 -3.08 -56.76 -2.41
CA SER A 82 -2.84 -57.60 -3.58
C SER A 82 -3.23 -56.88 -4.88
N SER A 83 -2.28 -56.92 -5.81
CA SER A 83 -2.30 -56.53 -7.21
C SER A 83 -3.59 -56.86 -7.99
N LEU A 84 -4.12 -55.87 -8.71
CA LEU A 84 -5.16 -56.07 -9.71
C LEU A 84 -4.56 -56.46 -11.07
N SER A 85 -5.20 -57.44 -11.71
CA SER A 85 -4.79 -58.05 -12.97
C SER A 85 -5.38 -57.31 -14.19
N ARG A 86 -4.70 -57.43 -15.34
CA ARG A 86 -5.02 -56.82 -16.65
C ARG A 86 -6.39 -57.17 -17.26
N ARG A 87 -7.32 -57.79 -16.54
CA ARG A 87 -8.70 -58.08 -17.01
C ARG A 87 -9.79 -57.23 -16.35
N ASP A 88 -9.43 -56.37 -15.38
CA ASP A 88 -10.35 -55.37 -14.80
C ASP A 88 -10.28 -53.99 -15.49
N ALA A 89 -9.38 -53.81 -16.47
CA ALA A 89 -9.18 -52.56 -17.20
C ALA A 89 -10.12 -52.33 -18.40
N LEU A 90 -11.18 -53.15 -18.57
CA LEU A 90 -12.04 -53.11 -19.77
C LEU A 90 -13.56 -53.16 -19.49
N ARG A 91 -14.00 -52.81 -18.28
CA ARG A 91 -15.42 -52.61 -17.95
C ARG A 91 -15.76 -51.26 -17.29
N LEU A 92 -14.83 -50.31 -17.31
CA LEU A 92 -15.03 -48.91 -16.86
C LEU A 92 -15.01 -47.90 -18.02
N SER A 93 -15.26 -48.36 -19.25
CA SER A 93 -15.23 -47.56 -20.49
C SER A 93 -16.57 -47.52 -21.24
N ALA A 94 -17.71 -47.68 -20.57
CA ALA A 94 -19.02 -47.66 -21.23
C ALA A 94 -20.18 -47.01 -20.41
N ALA A 95 -19.89 -45.99 -19.59
CA ALA A 95 -20.93 -45.21 -18.90
C ALA A 95 -20.59 -43.72 -18.72
N SER A 96 -19.85 -43.10 -19.64
CA SER A 96 -19.63 -41.64 -19.64
C SER A 96 -19.56 -41.03 -21.04
N ALA A 97 -20.39 -41.55 -21.95
CA ALA A 97 -20.50 -41.04 -23.31
C ALA A 97 -21.96 -41.10 -23.80
N ALA A 98 -22.87 -40.43 -23.09
CA ALA A 98 -24.22 -40.11 -23.59
C ALA A 98 -24.92 -39.13 -22.63
N SER A 99 -24.41 -37.90 -22.50
CA SER A 99 -25.14 -36.71 -22.03
C SER A 99 -24.31 -35.44 -22.31
N LEU A 100 -23.96 -35.24 -23.59
CA LEU A 100 -23.48 -33.97 -24.13
C LEU A 100 -24.29 -33.71 -25.40
N LEU A 101 -25.58 -33.45 -25.21
CA LEU A 101 -26.40 -32.75 -26.18
C LEU A 101 -26.74 -31.40 -25.57
N ALA A 102 -26.30 -30.37 -26.27
CA ALA A 102 -26.30 -28.97 -25.89
C ALA A 102 -27.69 -28.49 -25.42
N ALA A 103 -27.75 -28.03 -24.17
CA ALA A 103 -28.62 -26.91 -23.85
C ALA A 103 -27.90 -25.64 -24.33
N PRO A 104 -28.53 -24.74 -25.08
CA PRO A 104 -27.92 -23.46 -25.37
C PRO A 104 -27.84 -22.73 -24.03
N HIS A 105 -26.65 -22.69 -23.43
CA HIS A 105 -26.33 -21.53 -22.62
C HIS A 105 -26.46 -20.36 -23.57
N ALA A 106 -27.54 -19.61 -23.42
CA ALA A 106 -27.54 -18.22 -23.80
C ALA A 106 -26.24 -17.69 -23.20
N LEU A 107 -25.28 -17.37 -24.07
CA LEU A 107 -24.28 -16.37 -23.76
C LEU A 107 -25.11 -15.19 -23.29
N ALA A 108 -25.22 -15.06 -21.96
CA ALA A 108 -25.65 -13.81 -21.39
C ALA A 108 -24.60 -12.85 -21.94
N SER A 109 -24.99 -12.09 -22.97
CA SER A 109 -24.36 -10.83 -23.30
C SER A 109 -24.01 -10.23 -21.95
N ALA A 110 -22.71 -10.04 -21.69
CA ALA A 110 -22.32 -9.12 -20.66
C ALA A 110 -23.19 -7.87 -20.88
N PRO A 111 -23.90 -7.37 -19.85
CA PRO A 111 -24.69 -6.17 -20.03
C PRO A 111 -23.75 -5.16 -20.68
N ALA A 112 -24.13 -4.64 -21.85
CA ALA A 112 -23.35 -3.61 -22.51
C ALA A 112 -23.06 -2.57 -21.43
N ALA A 113 -21.78 -2.36 -21.11
CA ALA A 113 -21.40 -1.43 -20.06
C ALA A 113 -22.16 -0.14 -20.35
N ALA A 114 -23.04 0.25 -19.44
CA ALA A 114 -23.86 1.42 -19.65
C ALA A 114 -22.90 2.56 -20.00
N VAL A 115 -23.11 3.19 -21.15
CA VAL A 115 -22.26 4.29 -21.58
C VAL A 115 -22.47 5.40 -20.56
N VAL A 116 -21.56 5.51 -19.60
CA VAL A 116 -21.57 6.59 -18.61
C VAL A 116 -21.19 7.86 -19.34
N ASP A 117 -21.96 8.92 -19.12
CA ASP A 117 -21.68 10.24 -19.68
C ASP A 117 -20.25 10.66 -19.28
N PRO A 118 -19.35 10.93 -20.25
CA PRO A 118 -17.99 11.40 -19.95
C PRO A 118 -17.94 12.64 -19.05
N ALA A 119 -18.98 13.48 -19.05
CA ALA A 119 -19.08 14.62 -18.16
C ALA A 119 -19.17 14.23 -16.68
N LEU A 120 -19.74 13.05 -16.35
CA LEU A 120 -19.79 12.54 -14.98
C LEU A 120 -18.41 12.08 -14.48
N ARG A 121 -17.49 11.78 -15.39
CA ARG A 121 -16.13 11.29 -15.10
C ARG A 121 -15.10 12.40 -15.08
N ALA A 122 -15.41 13.57 -15.64
CA ALA A 122 -14.54 14.73 -15.60
C ALA A 122 -14.53 15.37 -14.20
N TYR A 123 -13.39 15.93 -13.80
CA TYR A 123 -13.29 16.75 -12.59
C TYR A 123 -12.23 17.85 -12.77
N THR A 124 -12.40 18.90 -11.97
CA THR A 124 -11.41 19.97 -11.81
C THR A 124 -10.97 20.01 -10.36
N GLN A 125 -9.71 19.68 -10.08
CA GLN A 125 -9.15 19.85 -8.75
C GLN A 125 -8.84 21.32 -8.48
N THR A 126 -9.49 21.87 -7.46
CA THR A 126 -9.40 23.29 -7.14
C THR A 126 -8.45 23.60 -5.97
N THR A 127 -7.87 22.59 -5.30
CA THR A 127 -6.88 22.78 -4.22
C THR A 127 -6.08 21.50 -3.95
N PRO A 128 -4.76 21.56 -3.69
CA PRO A 128 -3.87 22.69 -3.91
C PRO A 128 -3.50 22.82 -5.39
N THR A 129 -3.58 24.05 -5.92
CA THR A 129 -3.36 24.37 -7.35
C THR A 129 -1.93 24.10 -7.83
N LEU A 130 -0.97 23.88 -6.92
CA LEU A 130 0.41 23.59 -7.29
C LEU A 130 0.55 22.26 -8.07
N PHE A 131 -0.36 21.32 -7.84
CA PHE A 131 -0.41 20.05 -8.55
C PHE A 131 -1.40 20.05 -9.70
N ALA A 132 -2.03 21.19 -10.00
CA ALA A 132 -2.97 21.31 -11.11
C ALA A 132 -2.38 20.87 -12.47
N PRO A 133 -1.09 21.07 -12.78
CA PRO A 133 -0.51 20.52 -14.01
C PRO A 133 -0.51 18.98 -14.11
N PHE A 134 -0.71 18.27 -12.99
CA PHE A 134 -0.69 16.82 -12.91
C PHE A 134 -2.05 16.21 -12.54
N TYR A 135 -2.89 16.95 -11.80
CA TYR A 135 -4.17 16.49 -11.25
C TYR A 135 -5.30 17.53 -11.37
N GLY A 136 -5.07 18.64 -12.09
CA GLY A 136 -5.93 19.83 -12.07
C GLY A 136 -7.22 19.70 -12.85
N ASP A 137 -7.16 19.18 -14.07
CA ASP A 137 -8.33 18.90 -14.91
C ASP A 137 -8.11 17.53 -15.55
N ASP A 138 -8.96 16.57 -15.24
CA ASP A 138 -8.78 15.20 -15.71
C ASP A 138 -10.11 14.42 -15.70
N SER A 139 -10.08 13.15 -16.11
CA SER A 139 -11.23 12.26 -16.10
C SER A 139 -10.89 10.91 -15.46
N ARG A 140 -11.77 10.41 -14.60
CA ARG A 140 -11.63 9.09 -13.95
C ARG A 140 -12.92 8.30 -14.04
N ALA A 141 -12.81 7.07 -14.54
CA ALA A 141 -13.84 6.06 -14.36
C ALA A 141 -13.74 5.47 -12.94
N THR A 142 -14.90 5.24 -12.32
CA THR A 142 -15.03 4.68 -10.98
C THR A 142 -15.82 3.39 -11.04
N VAL A 143 -15.32 2.33 -10.40
CA VAL A 143 -16.08 1.09 -10.19
C VAL A 143 -16.41 0.92 -8.71
N LEU A 144 -17.66 0.57 -8.41
CA LEU A 144 -18.11 0.19 -7.08
C LEU A 144 -18.12 -1.35 -6.95
N LYS A 145 -17.41 -1.86 -5.95
CA LYS A 145 -17.34 -3.29 -5.62
C LYS A 145 -17.88 -3.52 -4.22
N THR A 146 -18.79 -4.48 -4.08
CA THR A 146 -19.23 -4.96 -2.77
C THR A 146 -18.21 -5.95 -2.23
N ILE A 147 -17.59 -5.65 -1.09
CA ILE A 147 -16.66 -6.55 -0.40
C ILE A 147 -17.44 -7.45 0.58
N VAL A 148 -18.20 -6.82 1.47
CA VAL A 148 -19.11 -7.53 2.39
C VAL A 148 -20.51 -6.92 2.24
N PRO A 149 -21.50 -7.66 1.72
CA PRO A 149 -22.84 -7.15 1.49
C PRO A 149 -23.42 -6.46 2.73
N GLY A 150 -23.92 -5.24 2.54
CA GLY A 150 -24.50 -4.43 3.61
C GLY A 150 -23.50 -3.79 4.57
N GLN A 151 -22.19 -4.02 4.43
CA GLN A 151 -21.19 -3.55 5.41
C GLN A 151 -19.99 -2.83 4.77
N VAL A 152 -19.31 -3.45 3.80
CA VAL A 152 -18.04 -2.94 3.28
C VAL A 152 -18.05 -2.91 1.76
N TYR A 153 -17.65 -1.76 1.21
CA TYR A 153 -17.60 -1.50 -0.22
C TYR A 153 -16.26 -0.87 -0.59
N ALA A 154 -15.82 -1.09 -1.81
CA ALA A 154 -14.65 -0.44 -2.39
C ALA A 154 -15.07 0.34 -3.63
N LEU A 155 -14.64 1.59 -3.71
CA LEU A 155 -14.65 2.35 -4.95
C LEU A 155 -13.21 2.39 -5.47
N GLU A 156 -13.02 2.14 -6.75
CA GLU A 156 -11.70 2.14 -7.38
C GLU A 156 -11.66 3.11 -8.56
N GLN A 157 -10.54 3.81 -8.68
CA GLN A 157 -10.14 4.61 -9.84
C GLN A 157 -8.67 4.28 -10.16
N ASN A 158 -8.20 4.58 -11.36
CA ASN A 158 -6.76 4.52 -11.64
C ASN A 158 -6.07 5.82 -11.19
N LEU A 159 -5.00 5.68 -10.40
CA LEU A 159 -3.97 6.69 -10.26
C LEU A 159 -3.11 6.68 -11.53
N GLU A 160 -2.97 7.83 -12.16
CA GLU A 160 -2.22 7.96 -13.41
C GLU A 160 -0.89 8.69 -13.19
N VAL A 161 0.19 8.10 -13.70
CA VAL A 161 1.49 8.77 -13.82
C VAL A 161 2.02 8.55 -15.24
N GLY A 162 1.75 9.51 -16.12
CA GLY A 162 2.01 9.35 -17.55
C GLY A 162 1.13 8.21 -18.12
N PRO A 163 1.70 7.22 -18.81
CA PRO A 163 0.92 6.09 -19.33
C PRO A 163 0.72 4.98 -18.28
N LEU A 164 1.27 5.11 -17.08
CA LEU A 164 1.14 4.11 -16.02
C LEU A 164 -0.15 4.35 -15.24
N GLU A 165 -0.99 3.33 -15.19
CA GLU A 165 -2.24 3.33 -14.44
C GLU A 165 -2.16 2.30 -13.32
N THR A 166 -2.35 2.74 -12.08
CA THR A 166 -2.35 1.86 -10.91
C THR A 166 -3.71 1.94 -10.22
N PRO A 167 -4.38 0.81 -9.92
CA PRO A 167 -5.60 0.86 -9.12
C PRO A 167 -5.37 1.60 -7.80
N LEU A 168 -6.30 2.49 -7.46
CA LEU A 168 -6.36 3.26 -6.23
C LEU A 168 -7.77 3.12 -5.63
N ARG A 169 -7.86 2.85 -4.34
CA ARG A 169 -9.09 2.40 -3.69
C ARG A 169 -9.51 3.29 -2.52
N CYS A 170 -10.76 3.73 -2.56
CA CYS A 170 -11.50 4.25 -1.42
C CYS A 170 -12.31 3.11 -0.82
N VAL A 171 -12.31 2.99 0.51
CA VAL A 171 -13.12 2.00 1.22
C VAL A 171 -14.25 2.71 1.93
N VAL A 172 -15.47 2.21 1.77
CA VAL A 172 -16.65 2.72 2.46
C VAL A 172 -17.20 1.63 3.37
N VAL A 173 -17.31 1.95 4.67
CA VAL A 173 -17.94 1.08 5.66
C VAL A 173 -19.28 1.70 6.05
N LYS A 174 -20.35 0.90 6.01
CA LYS A 174 -21.64 1.26 6.59
C LYS A 174 -21.63 0.85 8.06
N LEU A 175 -21.63 1.84 8.93
CA LEU A 175 -21.61 1.68 10.39
C LEU A 175 -22.92 1.09 10.91
N ARG A 176 -22.90 0.59 12.15
CA ARG A 176 -24.06 0.00 12.87
C ARG A 176 -25.31 0.88 12.85
N ASP A 177 -25.12 2.20 12.92
CA ASP A 177 -26.21 3.18 12.95
C ASP A 177 -26.69 3.59 11.54
N GLY A 178 -26.13 3.01 10.48
CA GLY A 178 -26.43 3.29 9.08
C GLY A 178 -25.64 4.44 8.45
N ALA A 179 -24.79 5.15 9.19
CA ALA A 179 -23.93 6.18 8.62
C ALA A 179 -22.81 5.55 7.77
N LEU A 180 -22.32 6.30 6.76
CA LEU A 180 -21.17 5.91 5.97
C LEU A 180 -19.89 6.53 6.52
N TRP A 181 -18.88 5.68 6.63
CA TRP A 181 -17.49 6.01 6.91
C TRP A 181 -16.67 5.83 5.63
N VAL A 182 -16.08 6.91 5.14
CA VAL A 182 -15.41 6.99 3.83
C VAL A 182 -13.91 7.20 4.01
N HIS A 183 -13.10 6.23 3.60
CA HIS A 183 -11.65 6.23 3.70
C HIS A 183 -10.97 6.57 2.38
N ALA A 184 -10.03 7.52 2.42
CA ALA A 184 -9.24 7.97 1.28
C ALA A 184 -10.09 8.29 0.03
N PRO A 185 -10.93 9.35 0.09
CA PRO A 185 -11.76 9.74 -1.05
C PRO A 185 -10.95 9.90 -2.35
N LEU A 186 -11.52 9.45 -3.47
CA LEU A 186 -10.86 9.47 -4.78
C LEU A 186 -11.16 10.77 -5.55
N ALA A 187 -10.75 10.83 -6.82
CA ALA A 187 -10.97 12.00 -7.64
C ALA A 187 -12.46 12.36 -7.66
N PRO A 188 -12.80 13.66 -7.50
CA PRO A 188 -14.15 14.13 -7.19
C PRO A 188 -15.02 14.19 -8.46
N THR A 189 -15.09 13.09 -9.18
CA THR A 189 -15.99 12.90 -10.31
C THR A 189 -17.42 12.78 -9.79
N MET A 190 -18.40 13.20 -10.59
CA MET A 190 -19.80 13.02 -10.21
C MET A 190 -20.14 11.52 -10.11
N GLU A 191 -19.56 10.69 -10.99
CA GLU A 191 -19.69 9.23 -10.93
C GLU A 191 -19.25 8.67 -9.57
N PHE A 192 -18.09 9.09 -9.04
CA PHE A 192 -17.63 8.67 -7.72
C PHE A 192 -18.62 9.06 -6.62
N PHE A 193 -19.09 10.30 -6.61
CA PHE A 193 -20.03 10.76 -5.59
C PHE A 193 -21.39 10.07 -5.70
N GLU A 194 -21.96 9.94 -6.89
CA GLU A 194 -23.23 9.24 -7.10
C GLU A 194 -23.16 7.77 -6.67
N LEU A 195 -22.04 7.08 -6.94
CA LEU A 195 -21.84 5.71 -6.47
C LEU A 195 -21.78 5.60 -4.94
N VAL A 196 -21.19 6.57 -4.25
CA VAL A 196 -21.22 6.60 -2.77
C VAL A 196 -22.62 6.95 -2.25
N ASP A 197 -23.26 7.96 -2.82
CA ASP A 197 -24.53 8.51 -2.34
C ASP A 197 -25.75 7.64 -2.64
N THR A 198 -25.68 6.82 -3.70
CA THR A 198 -26.83 6.05 -4.20
C THR A 198 -26.50 4.60 -4.55
N GLY A 199 -25.23 4.28 -4.81
CA GLY A 199 -24.81 2.91 -5.15
C GLY A 199 -24.72 1.97 -3.95
N ILE A 200 -24.62 2.52 -2.73
CA ILE A 200 -24.60 1.75 -1.49
C ILE A 200 -26.04 1.68 -0.93
N PRO A 201 -26.62 0.50 -0.67
CA PRO A 201 -28.00 0.40 -0.21
C PRO A 201 -28.15 0.72 1.29
N ASP A 202 -29.33 1.26 1.62
CA ASP A 202 -29.86 1.42 2.98
C ASP A 202 -28.89 2.12 3.95
N HIS A 203 -28.36 3.29 3.56
CA HIS A 203 -27.55 4.15 4.42
C HIS A 203 -28.24 5.47 4.76
N ARG A 204 -27.75 6.14 5.81
CA ARG A 204 -28.22 7.47 6.25
C ARG A 204 -27.45 8.63 5.65
N GLY A 205 -26.35 8.36 4.97
CA GLY A 205 -25.47 9.35 4.34
C GLY A 205 -24.05 9.29 4.90
N VAL A 206 -23.15 10.09 4.35
CA VAL A 206 -21.76 10.17 4.81
C VAL A 206 -21.66 11.07 6.04
N GLU A 207 -21.20 10.50 7.16
CA GLU A 207 -20.94 11.24 8.40
C GLU A 207 -19.43 11.32 8.73
N HIS A 208 -18.60 10.49 8.11
CA HIS A 208 -17.17 10.45 8.40
C HIS A 208 -16.32 10.36 7.12
N VAL A 209 -15.35 11.26 7.01
CA VAL A 209 -14.30 11.24 6.00
C VAL A 209 -12.96 11.01 6.69
N VAL A 210 -12.19 10.04 6.21
CA VAL A 210 -10.92 9.63 6.81
C VAL A 210 -9.77 9.83 5.83
N VAL A 211 -8.74 10.53 6.32
CA VAL A 211 -7.45 10.68 5.65
C VAL A 211 -6.44 9.75 6.34
N PRO A 212 -6.10 8.60 5.74
CA PRO A 212 -5.36 7.54 6.43
C PRO A 212 -3.84 7.76 6.48
N THR A 213 -3.29 8.64 5.65
CA THR A 213 -1.85 8.89 5.58
C THR A 213 -1.61 10.31 5.10
N TYR A 214 -0.36 10.76 5.17
CA TYR A 214 0.04 12.03 4.58
C TYR A 214 0.29 11.92 3.07
N ALA A 215 0.46 10.69 2.54
CA ALA A 215 0.74 10.45 1.13
C ALA A 215 -0.35 11.09 0.27
N PHE A 216 0.09 11.78 -0.77
CA PHE A 216 -0.66 12.86 -1.38
C PHE A 216 -1.91 12.35 -2.09
N GLU A 217 -1.73 11.29 -2.88
CA GLU A 217 -2.74 10.55 -3.62
C GLU A 217 -3.91 10.05 -2.74
N HIS A 218 -3.67 9.78 -1.45
CA HIS A 218 -4.66 9.26 -0.50
C HIS A 218 -5.42 10.35 0.27
N LYS A 219 -5.11 11.63 0.04
CA LYS A 219 -5.72 12.74 0.80
C LYS A 219 -6.10 13.97 -0.01
N ILE A 220 -5.53 14.12 -1.21
CA ILE A 220 -5.66 15.29 -2.07
C ILE A 220 -7.12 15.70 -2.29
N PHE A 221 -8.03 14.74 -2.39
CA PHE A 221 -9.45 14.97 -2.66
C PHE A 221 -10.34 15.04 -1.41
N ALA A 222 -9.75 14.97 -0.21
CA ALA A 222 -10.53 15.06 1.04
C ALA A 222 -11.29 16.38 1.16
N LYS A 223 -10.73 17.49 0.67
CA LYS A 223 -11.42 18.78 0.64
C LYS A 223 -12.65 18.76 -0.25
N ASP A 224 -12.57 18.13 -1.41
CA ASP A 224 -13.68 18.04 -2.35
C ASP A 224 -14.77 17.11 -1.82
N ALA A 225 -14.39 16.01 -1.17
CA ALA A 225 -15.32 15.17 -0.41
C ALA A 225 -16.05 15.95 0.69
N LEU A 226 -15.34 16.78 1.47
CA LEU A 226 -15.94 17.63 2.51
C LEU A 226 -16.80 18.77 1.95
N ARG A 227 -16.63 19.16 0.68
CA ARG A 227 -17.57 20.05 -0.01
C ARG A 227 -18.84 19.32 -0.43
N ARG A 228 -18.73 18.07 -0.88
CA ARG A 228 -19.87 17.20 -1.22
C ARG A 228 -20.70 16.85 0.01
N TRP A 229 -20.02 16.55 1.12
CA TRP A 229 -20.60 16.13 2.41
C TRP A 229 -20.20 17.12 3.52
N PRO A 230 -20.81 18.32 3.56
CA PRO A 230 -20.38 19.41 4.46
C PRO A 230 -20.54 19.11 5.96
N ASP A 231 -21.47 18.22 6.29
CA ASP A 231 -21.75 17.79 7.66
C ASP A 231 -20.86 16.62 8.12
N ALA A 232 -20.08 16.03 7.22
CA ALA A 232 -19.17 14.95 7.57
C ALA A 232 -18.01 15.46 8.43
N ARG A 233 -17.66 14.66 9.44
CA ARG A 233 -16.51 14.88 10.31
C ARG A 233 -15.24 14.36 9.66
N LEU A 234 -14.16 15.14 9.77
CA LEU A 234 -12.84 14.84 9.22
C LEU A 234 -11.95 14.19 10.29
N TRP A 235 -11.49 12.97 10.01
CA TRP A 235 -10.52 12.24 10.81
C TRP A 235 -9.22 12.08 10.04
N VAL A 236 -8.09 12.42 10.65
CA VAL A 236 -6.80 12.36 9.96
C VAL A 236 -5.80 11.51 10.73
N ALA A 237 -4.97 10.76 10.00
CA ALA A 237 -3.78 10.16 10.57
C ALA A 237 -2.80 11.25 11.04
N PRO A 238 -2.04 11.01 12.12
CA PRO A 238 -1.11 11.98 12.68
C PRO A 238 0.03 12.34 11.70
N GLY A 239 0.59 13.53 11.83
CA GLY A 239 1.73 13.97 11.00
C GLY A 239 1.36 14.46 9.60
N GLN A 240 0.12 14.92 9.38
CA GLN A 240 -0.25 15.59 8.14
C GLN A 240 0.66 16.79 7.86
N PHE A 241 1.12 16.90 6.62
CA PHE A 241 1.84 18.07 6.12
C PHE A 241 1.42 18.39 4.70
N SER A 242 1.87 19.51 4.17
CA SER A 242 1.74 19.86 2.76
C SER A 242 3.11 20.11 2.16
N PHE A 243 3.26 19.77 0.88
CA PHE A 243 4.49 19.92 0.12
C PHE A 243 4.22 20.76 -1.12
N PRO A 244 5.21 21.54 -1.60
CA PRO A 244 6.52 21.85 -1.03
C PRO A 244 6.46 22.93 0.05
N VAL A 245 5.29 23.56 0.22
CA VAL A 245 5.03 24.54 1.27
C VAL A 245 4.04 23.94 2.25
N GLU A 246 4.40 23.97 3.53
CA GLU A 246 3.49 23.60 4.60
C GLU A 246 2.34 24.61 4.64
N VAL A 247 1.11 24.11 4.45
CA VAL A 247 -0.10 24.91 4.57
C VAL A 247 -0.94 24.39 5.73
N PRO A 248 -1.68 25.27 6.43
CA PRO A 248 -2.59 24.85 7.50
C PRO A 248 -3.67 23.88 7.00
N SER A 249 -4.18 23.03 7.89
CA SER A 249 -5.26 22.08 7.60
C SER A 249 -6.48 22.74 6.97
N ARG A 250 -6.91 23.90 7.48
CA ARG A 250 -7.99 24.70 6.86
C ARG A 250 -7.79 25.03 5.38
N VAL A 251 -6.54 25.11 4.91
CA VAL A 251 -6.23 25.35 3.49
C VAL A 251 -6.28 24.03 2.72
N ALA A 252 -5.60 23.00 3.24
CA ALA A 252 -5.50 21.68 2.63
C ALA A 252 -6.86 20.98 2.54
N PHE A 253 -7.62 20.95 3.63
CA PHE A 253 -8.89 20.23 3.77
C PHE A 253 -10.13 21.14 3.78
N GLY A 254 -9.96 22.46 3.82
CA GLY A 254 -11.08 23.40 3.94
C GLY A 254 -11.57 23.61 5.38
N ARG A 255 -11.11 22.81 6.34
CA ARG A 255 -11.37 22.94 7.78
C ARG A 255 -10.26 22.32 8.62
N GLU A 256 -10.30 22.53 9.92
CA GLU A 256 -9.51 21.75 10.86
C GLU A 256 -10.11 20.34 10.99
N PRO A 257 -9.29 19.29 11.23
CA PRO A 257 -9.79 17.96 11.55
C PRO A 257 -10.59 17.97 12.85
N ASP A 258 -11.68 17.21 12.88
CA ASP A 258 -12.45 16.96 14.10
C ASP A 258 -11.64 16.12 15.11
N GLY A 259 -10.80 15.21 14.60
CA GLY A 259 -9.87 14.44 15.43
C GLY A 259 -8.67 13.91 14.66
N VAL A 260 -7.55 13.79 15.38
CA VAL A 260 -6.31 13.15 14.91
C VAL A 260 -6.25 11.74 15.50
N LEU A 261 -6.22 10.74 14.62
CA LEU A 261 -6.29 9.33 14.98
C LEU A 261 -5.07 8.85 15.78
N GLY A 262 -5.26 7.80 16.57
CA GLY A 262 -4.23 7.23 17.45
C GLY A 262 -4.13 7.93 18.82
N GLY A 263 -3.17 7.50 19.63
CA GLY A 263 -2.91 8.09 20.95
C GLY A 263 -1.81 9.15 20.93
N ALA A 264 -1.56 9.76 22.08
CA ALA A 264 -0.48 10.74 22.25
C ALA A 264 0.90 10.17 21.89
N ALA A 265 1.12 8.87 22.13
CA ALA A 265 2.36 8.16 21.76
C ALA A 265 2.58 8.11 20.24
N ASP A 266 1.49 8.08 19.46
CA ASP A 266 1.53 8.08 18.00
C ASP A 266 1.67 9.49 17.41
N GLY A 267 1.57 10.54 18.25
CA GLY A 267 1.39 11.92 17.83
C GLY A 267 -0.05 12.25 17.43
N GLY A 268 -1.01 11.43 17.84
CA GLY A 268 -2.45 11.62 17.66
C GLY A 268 -3.16 12.05 18.95
N GLY A 269 -4.47 11.77 19.03
CA GLY A 269 -5.30 12.03 20.21
C GLY A 269 -5.67 13.50 20.41
N VAL A 270 -5.49 14.33 19.38
CA VAL A 270 -5.91 15.74 19.37
C VAL A 270 -7.32 15.85 18.82
N GLY A 271 -8.17 16.66 19.45
CA GLY A 271 -9.57 16.81 19.07
C GLY A 271 -10.46 15.75 19.70
N ASP A 272 -11.53 15.40 19.01
CA ASP A 272 -12.51 14.44 19.51
C ASP A 272 -12.05 12.99 19.32
N VAL A 273 -12.59 12.10 20.15
CA VAL A 273 -12.48 10.66 19.92
C VAL A 273 -13.49 10.24 18.85
N PRO A 274 -13.11 9.41 17.86
CA PRO A 274 -14.06 8.94 16.86
C PRO A 274 -15.23 8.17 17.50
N PRO A 275 -16.48 8.50 17.17
CA PRO A 275 -17.66 7.85 17.78
C PRO A 275 -17.82 6.38 17.35
N TRP A 276 -17.14 5.97 16.28
CA TRP A 276 -17.16 4.63 15.69
C TRP A 276 -15.99 3.73 16.14
N ILE A 277 -15.17 4.18 17.10
CA ILE A 277 -13.92 3.48 17.47
C ILE A 277 -14.15 2.08 18.05
N ASP A 278 -15.35 1.80 18.58
CA ASP A 278 -15.76 0.47 19.07
C ASP A 278 -16.17 -0.48 17.92
N GLU A 279 -16.41 0.05 16.73
CA GLU A 279 -16.75 -0.71 15.51
C GLU A 279 -15.54 -0.90 14.59
N ILE A 280 -14.77 0.17 14.40
CA ILE A 280 -13.57 0.19 13.57
C ILE A 280 -12.39 0.58 14.48
N SER A 281 -11.59 -0.42 14.84
CA SER A 281 -10.35 -0.20 15.59
C SER A 281 -9.29 0.47 14.72
N VAL A 282 -8.40 1.25 15.34
CA VAL A 282 -7.32 1.98 14.62
C VAL A 282 -5.98 1.68 15.24
N ARG A 283 -4.95 1.46 14.40
CA ARG A 283 -3.54 1.41 14.80
C ARG A 283 -2.71 2.30 13.88
N ILE A 284 -1.73 2.99 14.45
CA ILE A 284 -0.87 3.90 13.69
C ILE A 284 0.46 3.20 13.39
N LEU A 285 0.74 2.99 12.11
CA LEU A 285 2.07 2.64 11.64
C LEU A 285 2.92 3.90 11.56
N LYS A 286 3.99 3.95 12.35
CA LYS A 286 5.01 4.99 12.26
C LYS A 286 6.16 4.49 11.42
N ALA A 287 6.29 5.04 10.23
CA ALA A 287 7.46 4.92 9.38
C ALA A 287 8.45 6.05 9.69
N GLY A 288 9.72 5.89 9.31
CA GLY A 288 10.79 6.74 9.83
C GLY A 288 10.74 8.21 9.41
N LYS A 289 11.82 8.93 9.72
CA LYS A 289 11.95 10.36 9.46
C LYS A 289 12.62 10.64 8.12
N PHE A 290 12.13 11.64 7.42
CA PHE A 290 12.66 12.13 6.15
C PHE A 290 12.89 13.62 6.24
N ALA A 291 14.05 14.07 5.75
CA ALA A 291 14.28 15.48 5.53
C ALA A 291 13.56 15.92 4.24
N LEU A 292 12.46 16.64 4.39
CA LEU A 292 11.73 17.25 3.28
C LEU A 292 11.81 18.77 3.41
N ALA A 293 12.43 19.43 2.43
CA ALA A 293 12.68 20.88 2.45
C ALA A 293 13.34 21.37 3.77
N GLY A 294 14.29 20.59 4.29
CA GLY A 294 15.02 20.92 5.53
C GLY A 294 14.26 20.66 6.84
N LYS A 295 13.08 20.02 6.79
CA LYS A 295 12.31 19.61 7.97
C LYS A 295 12.24 18.10 8.09
N ASP A 296 12.36 17.60 9.32
CA ASP A 296 12.13 16.19 9.64
C ASP A 296 10.63 15.89 9.64
N VAL A 297 10.16 15.21 8.60
CA VAL A 297 8.80 14.70 8.47
C VAL A 297 8.80 13.23 8.88
N THR A 298 7.92 12.86 9.80
CA THR A 298 7.70 11.45 10.18
C THR A 298 6.49 10.92 9.44
N ILE A 299 6.71 9.88 8.65
CA ILE A 299 5.69 9.20 7.85
C ILE A 299 4.80 8.39 8.79
N ARG A 300 3.49 8.56 8.69
CA ARG A 300 2.53 7.77 9.46
C ARG A 300 1.35 7.39 8.60
N GLU A 301 0.84 6.20 8.91
CA GLU A 301 -0.30 5.61 8.25
C GLU A 301 -1.23 5.00 9.31
N ALA A 302 -2.52 5.25 9.19
CA ALA A 302 -3.55 4.65 10.03
C ALA A 302 -4.07 3.36 9.36
N THR A 303 -4.03 2.27 10.10
CA THR A 303 -4.65 0.99 9.74
C THR A 303 -5.95 0.83 10.49
N PHE A 304 -6.97 0.31 9.81
CA PHE A 304 -8.30 0.14 10.37
C PHE A 304 -8.70 -1.33 10.41
N TYR A 305 -9.45 -1.73 11.44
CA TYR A 305 -10.02 -3.06 11.53
C TYR A 305 -11.50 -2.98 11.86
N HIS A 306 -12.34 -3.33 10.89
CA HIS A 306 -13.79 -3.42 11.07
C HIS A 306 -14.14 -4.82 11.60
N ALA A 307 -14.48 -4.88 12.89
CA ALA A 307 -14.61 -6.14 13.61
C ALA A 307 -15.76 -7.01 13.09
N ALA A 308 -16.91 -6.41 12.76
CA ALA A 308 -18.11 -7.14 12.33
C ALA A 308 -17.90 -7.88 11.00
N SER A 309 -17.10 -7.32 10.09
CA SER A 309 -16.80 -7.93 8.79
C SER A 309 -15.44 -8.63 8.73
N ARG A 310 -14.68 -8.61 9.83
CA ARG A 310 -13.31 -9.14 9.91
C ARG A 310 -12.41 -8.61 8.80
N THR A 311 -12.55 -7.32 8.48
CA THR A 311 -11.83 -6.65 7.39
C THR A 311 -10.76 -5.73 7.96
N MET A 312 -9.51 -5.97 7.60
CA MET A 312 -8.43 -5.00 7.84
C MET A 312 -8.25 -4.11 6.62
N ILE A 313 -8.22 -2.80 6.81
CA ILE A 313 -8.02 -1.81 5.76
C ILE A 313 -6.66 -1.17 5.97
N VAL A 314 -5.80 -1.27 4.97
CA VAL A 314 -4.44 -0.71 4.93
C VAL A 314 -4.33 0.20 3.72
N THR A 315 -3.42 1.16 3.77
CA THR A 315 -3.14 2.06 2.65
C THR A 315 -1.98 1.47 1.85
N ASP A 316 -0.74 1.73 2.24
CA ASP A 316 0.47 1.36 1.49
C ASP A 316 1.25 0.23 2.17
N ALA A 317 0.85 -0.16 3.39
CA ALA A 317 1.59 -1.13 4.19
C ALA A 317 1.67 -2.53 3.59
N LEU A 318 0.65 -2.92 2.82
CA LEU A 318 0.57 -4.22 2.17
C LEU A 318 -0.03 -4.06 0.77
N ALA A 319 0.39 -4.93 -0.13
CA ALA A 319 -0.14 -5.03 -1.48
C ALA A 319 -0.07 -6.49 -1.97
N ARG A 320 -0.91 -6.81 -2.97
CA ARG A 320 -0.73 -7.99 -3.82
C ARG A 320 -0.88 -7.56 -5.27
N VAL A 321 0.17 -7.75 -6.06
CA VAL A 321 0.16 -7.43 -7.49
C VAL A 321 -0.54 -8.56 -8.24
N PRO A 322 -1.66 -8.30 -8.94
CA PRO A 322 -2.40 -9.35 -9.64
C PRO A 322 -1.72 -9.76 -10.95
N TYR A 323 -1.86 -11.03 -11.31
CA TYR A 323 -1.50 -11.53 -12.64
C TYR A 323 -2.43 -10.99 -13.73
N GLU A 324 -3.69 -10.78 -13.38
CA GLU A 324 -4.72 -10.30 -14.28
C GLU A 324 -4.74 -8.78 -14.36
N ILE A 325 -5.15 -8.28 -15.53
CA ILE A 325 -5.28 -6.85 -15.79
C ILE A 325 -6.52 -6.34 -15.05
N PRO A 326 -6.39 -5.33 -14.15
CA PRO A 326 -7.53 -4.71 -13.51
C PRO A 326 -8.52 -4.08 -14.51
N GLU A 327 -9.81 -4.10 -14.18
CA GLU A 327 -10.91 -3.70 -15.06
C GLU A 327 -10.77 -2.29 -15.66
N LEU A 328 -10.27 -1.33 -14.88
CA LEU A 328 -10.21 0.08 -15.30
C LEU A 328 -9.00 0.42 -16.19
N GLN A 329 -8.12 -0.54 -16.49
CA GLN A 329 -6.91 -0.27 -17.29
C GLN A 329 -7.26 0.07 -18.74
N THR A 330 -6.66 1.14 -19.25
CA THR A 330 -6.82 1.62 -20.62
C THR A 330 -5.98 0.77 -21.57
N PRO A 331 -6.59 0.01 -22.52
CA PRO A 331 -5.85 -0.85 -23.45
C PRO A 331 -4.72 -0.14 -24.19
N GLU A 332 -4.95 1.08 -24.69
CA GLU A 332 -4.00 1.84 -25.48
C GLU A 332 -2.75 2.21 -24.68
N LYS A 333 -2.90 2.51 -23.38
CA LYS A 333 -1.79 2.80 -22.47
C LYS A 333 -0.98 1.55 -22.17
N LEU A 334 -1.65 0.41 -21.95
CA LEU A 334 -0.97 -0.88 -21.80
C LEU A 334 -0.17 -1.24 -23.06
N LEU A 335 -0.73 -1.07 -24.26
CA LEU A 335 -0.02 -1.31 -25.52
C LEU A 335 1.20 -0.39 -25.69
N LEU A 336 1.10 0.86 -25.22
CA LEU A 336 2.22 1.81 -25.23
C LEU A 336 3.35 1.37 -24.29
N VAL A 337 3.01 0.97 -23.06
CA VAL A 337 3.98 0.51 -22.04
C VAL A 337 4.57 -0.86 -22.42
N GLY A 338 3.79 -1.71 -23.09
CA GLY A 338 4.16 -3.07 -23.46
C GLY A 338 5.29 -3.18 -24.48
N LYS A 339 5.61 -2.11 -25.20
CA LYS A 339 6.64 -2.09 -26.26
C LYS A 339 7.99 -2.59 -25.78
N LEU A 340 8.74 -3.24 -26.69
CA LEU A 340 10.12 -3.62 -26.42
C LEU A 340 11.02 -2.39 -26.45
N SER A 341 10.94 -1.58 -27.52
CA SER A 341 11.58 -0.28 -27.62
C SER A 341 10.53 0.83 -27.64
N THR A 342 10.81 1.97 -26.98
CA THR A 342 9.96 3.17 -27.14
C THR A 342 9.93 3.69 -28.58
N ALA A 343 10.85 3.26 -29.43
CA ALA A 343 10.87 3.60 -30.85
C ALA A 343 10.03 2.66 -31.73
N ASP A 344 9.53 1.55 -31.18
CA ASP A 344 8.73 0.60 -31.93
C ASP A 344 7.35 1.18 -32.26
N ALA A 345 6.79 0.69 -33.36
CA ALA A 345 5.39 0.93 -33.71
C ALA A 345 4.46 0.45 -32.58
N GLN A 346 3.24 1.00 -32.53
CA GLN A 346 2.23 0.51 -31.59
C GLN A 346 1.94 -0.96 -31.92
N PRO A 347 2.02 -1.89 -30.94
CA PRO A 347 1.70 -3.28 -31.19
C PRO A 347 0.20 -3.45 -31.49
N GLU A 348 -0.15 -4.55 -32.16
CA GLU A 348 -1.55 -4.94 -32.34
C GLU A 348 -2.24 -5.14 -31.00
N ASP A 349 -3.53 -4.81 -30.96
CA ASP A 349 -4.32 -4.92 -29.76
C ASP A 349 -4.74 -6.37 -29.50
N THR A 350 -3.91 -7.09 -28.74
CA THR A 350 -4.15 -8.48 -28.34
C THR A 350 -4.09 -8.62 -26.81
N PRO A 351 -4.79 -9.62 -26.22
CA PRO A 351 -4.71 -9.88 -24.78
C PRO A 351 -3.26 -10.06 -24.28
N GLU A 352 -2.41 -10.72 -25.07
CA GLU A 352 -0.99 -10.91 -24.76
C GLU A 352 -0.23 -9.58 -24.70
N ASN A 353 -0.42 -8.70 -25.68
CA ASN A 353 0.27 -7.40 -25.72
C ASN A 353 -0.21 -6.47 -24.60
N ARG A 354 -1.50 -6.49 -24.26
CA ARG A 354 -2.03 -5.78 -23.08
C ARG A 354 -1.42 -6.31 -21.79
N LEU A 355 -1.34 -7.63 -21.63
CA LEU A 355 -0.75 -8.26 -20.45
C LEU A 355 0.73 -7.92 -20.31
N ARG A 356 1.48 -7.88 -21.43
CA ARG A 356 2.87 -7.40 -21.43
C ARG A 356 2.98 -5.97 -20.89
N GLY A 357 2.09 -5.09 -21.32
CA GLY A 357 1.97 -3.73 -20.79
C GLY A 357 1.71 -3.71 -19.29
N TRP A 358 0.75 -4.50 -18.83
CA TRP A 358 0.38 -4.59 -17.41
C TRP A 358 1.54 -5.03 -16.53
N LYS A 359 2.23 -6.11 -16.91
CA LYS A 359 3.38 -6.61 -16.16
C LYS A 359 4.50 -5.57 -16.06
N LYS A 360 4.79 -4.85 -17.15
CA LYS A 360 5.76 -3.75 -17.16
C LYS A 360 5.31 -2.56 -16.31
N THR A 361 4.02 -2.20 -16.33
CA THR A 361 3.46 -1.19 -15.42
C THR A 361 3.71 -1.57 -13.97
N CYS A 362 3.49 -2.83 -13.59
CA CYS A 362 3.74 -3.31 -12.23
C CYS A 362 5.21 -3.12 -11.81
N LEU A 363 6.16 -3.49 -12.68
CA LEU A 363 7.60 -3.31 -12.42
C LEU A 363 7.98 -1.82 -12.30
N LEU A 364 7.51 -1.00 -13.24
CA LEU A 364 7.81 0.44 -13.25
C LEU A 364 7.27 1.15 -12.01
N VAL A 365 6.06 0.83 -11.56
CA VAL A 365 5.49 1.46 -10.36
C VAL A 365 6.18 0.97 -9.09
N ASN A 366 6.53 -0.32 -9.00
CA ASN A 366 7.12 -0.89 -7.79
C ASN A 366 8.62 -0.61 -7.63
N TYR A 367 9.36 -0.35 -8.73
CA TYR A 367 10.82 -0.14 -8.71
C TYR A 367 11.27 1.23 -9.26
N PHE A 368 10.39 1.98 -9.94
CA PHE A 368 10.66 3.19 -10.73
C PHE A 368 11.58 3.00 -11.93
N PHE A 369 12.76 2.41 -11.73
CA PHE A 369 13.76 2.14 -12.76
C PHE A 369 14.21 0.68 -12.66
N PRO A 370 13.37 -0.28 -13.09
CA PRO A 370 13.71 -1.70 -13.05
C PRO A 370 14.94 -2.01 -13.92
N GLU A 371 15.64 -3.09 -13.62
CA GLU A 371 16.93 -3.41 -14.21
C GLU A 371 16.85 -3.59 -15.74
N HIS A 372 15.76 -4.20 -16.21
CA HIS A 372 15.60 -4.58 -17.60
C HIS A 372 15.11 -3.45 -18.49
N GLU A 373 14.80 -2.27 -17.93
CA GLU A 373 14.52 -1.07 -18.69
C GLU A 373 15.81 -0.25 -18.86
N GLU A 374 16.35 -0.21 -20.08
CA GLU A 374 17.67 0.37 -20.35
C GLU A 374 17.63 1.44 -21.45
N PRO A 375 18.45 2.50 -21.36
CA PRO A 375 18.66 3.40 -22.50
C PRO A 375 19.26 2.64 -23.69
N ALA A 376 18.68 2.82 -24.87
CA ALA A 376 19.18 2.20 -26.08
C ALA A 376 20.57 2.78 -26.47
N PRO A 377 21.58 1.93 -26.74
CA PRO A 377 22.93 2.39 -27.07
C PRO A 377 22.95 3.35 -28.26
N GLY A 378 23.51 4.54 -28.07
CA GLY A 378 23.66 5.55 -29.13
C GLY A 378 22.37 6.24 -29.57
N ARG A 379 21.23 5.98 -28.91
CA ARG A 379 19.91 6.56 -29.26
C ARG A 379 19.34 7.36 -28.09
N ILE A 380 19.57 8.68 -28.12
CA ILE A 380 19.13 9.58 -27.05
C ILE A 380 17.60 9.52 -26.90
N GLY A 381 17.14 9.26 -25.68
CA GLY A 381 15.71 9.25 -25.32
C GLY A 381 14.95 7.99 -25.72
N VAL A 382 15.62 7.00 -26.31
CA VAL A 382 15.03 5.68 -26.59
C VAL A 382 15.35 4.74 -25.44
N VAL A 383 14.34 4.01 -24.99
CA VAL A 383 14.44 3.01 -23.92
C VAL A 383 14.01 1.66 -24.46
N GLU A 384 14.73 0.61 -24.08
CA GLU A 384 14.54 -0.76 -24.52
C GLU A 384 14.43 -1.71 -23.33
N TRP A 385 13.51 -2.67 -23.42
CA TRP A 385 13.34 -3.76 -22.47
C TRP A 385 14.21 -4.95 -22.87
N THR A 386 15.13 -5.34 -21.99
CA THR A 386 16.00 -6.49 -22.17
C THR A 386 15.33 -7.78 -21.65
N PRO A 387 15.66 -8.97 -22.17
CA PRO A 387 15.10 -10.24 -21.69
C PRO A 387 15.34 -10.48 -20.19
N GLY A 388 14.40 -11.14 -19.51
CA GLY A 388 14.47 -11.49 -18.07
C GLY A 388 13.47 -10.72 -17.20
N TRP A 389 12.87 -9.65 -17.71
CA TRP A 389 11.91 -8.84 -16.97
C TRP A 389 10.63 -9.59 -16.57
N GLU A 390 10.23 -10.62 -17.31
CA GLU A 390 9.10 -11.47 -16.95
C GLU A 390 9.34 -12.22 -15.64
N ASP A 391 10.55 -12.73 -15.40
CA ASP A 391 10.92 -13.40 -14.15
C ASP A 391 10.87 -12.43 -12.97
N ASN A 392 11.27 -11.17 -13.19
CA ASN A 392 11.16 -10.12 -12.17
C ASN A 392 9.70 -9.82 -11.84
N PHE A 393 8.80 -9.82 -12.84
CA PHE A 393 7.36 -9.69 -12.59
C PHE A 393 6.84 -10.88 -11.78
N ASP A 394 7.22 -12.11 -12.13
CA ASP A 394 6.77 -13.32 -11.43
C ASP A 394 7.32 -13.40 -9.99
N SER A 395 8.45 -12.73 -9.70
CA SER A 395 8.96 -12.58 -8.33
C SER A 395 8.10 -11.65 -7.46
N LEU A 396 7.34 -10.74 -8.08
CA LEU A 396 6.51 -9.72 -7.44
C LEU A 396 5.04 -10.14 -7.33
N ALA A 397 4.49 -10.73 -8.39
CA ALA A 397 3.06 -11.00 -8.53
C ALA A 397 2.55 -12.11 -7.60
N GLY A 398 1.28 -12.05 -7.22
CA GLY A 398 0.56 -13.10 -6.49
C GLY A 398 0.90 -13.25 -5.00
N ARG A 399 1.97 -12.64 -4.51
CA ARG A 399 2.35 -12.65 -3.08
C ARG A 399 1.86 -11.41 -2.34
N LEU A 400 1.57 -11.58 -1.06
CA LEU A 400 1.37 -10.46 -0.14
C LEU A 400 2.74 -9.85 0.20
N ILE A 401 2.91 -8.57 -0.09
CA ILE A 401 4.20 -7.87 0.05
C ILE A 401 4.04 -6.52 0.73
N VAL A 402 5.12 -6.04 1.31
CA VAL A 402 5.35 -4.60 1.44
C VAL A 402 5.91 -4.11 0.10
N PRO A 403 5.26 -3.15 -0.59
CA PRO A 403 5.74 -2.66 -1.89
C PRO A 403 7.23 -2.30 -1.84
N PRO A 404 8.06 -2.66 -2.85
CA PRO A 404 9.52 -2.55 -2.73
C PRO A 404 10.03 -1.13 -2.43
N VAL A 405 9.45 -0.13 -3.08
CA VAL A 405 9.73 1.30 -2.82
C VAL A 405 9.33 1.71 -1.40
N VAL A 406 8.16 1.28 -0.92
CA VAL A 406 7.68 1.58 0.45
C VAL A 406 8.60 0.92 1.47
N ARG A 407 8.95 -0.36 1.27
CA ARG A 407 9.89 -1.12 2.11
C ARG A 407 11.23 -0.42 2.23
N SER A 408 11.87 -0.13 1.09
CA SER A 408 13.24 0.37 1.04
C SER A 408 13.36 1.84 1.41
N LEU A 409 12.44 2.68 0.95
CA LEU A 409 12.51 4.11 1.18
C LEU A 409 11.88 4.49 2.50
N LEU A 410 10.70 3.94 2.84
CA LEU A 410 9.88 4.41 3.97
C LEU A 410 10.11 3.60 5.25
N TYR A 411 9.84 2.29 5.19
CA TYR A 411 9.73 1.46 6.38
C TYR A 411 11.11 1.05 6.93
N ALA A 412 12.11 0.90 6.07
CA ALA A 412 13.48 0.62 6.49
C ALA A 412 14.13 1.75 7.33
N GLN A 413 13.54 2.95 7.38
CA GLN A 413 14.05 4.06 8.20
C GLN A 413 13.75 3.94 9.69
N ASP A 414 12.73 3.16 10.08
CA ASP A 414 12.38 2.91 11.49
C ASP A 414 11.83 1.49 11.65
N PRO A 415 12.67 0.45 11.41
CA PRO A 415 12.22 -0.94 11.39
C PRO A 415 11.69 -1.40 12.75
N GLY A 416 12.12 -0.76 13.85
CA GLY A 416 11.61 -1.03 15.19
C GLY A 416 10.14 -0.62 15.34
N SER A 417 9.78 0.59 14.90
CA SER A 417 8.38 1.05 14.94
C SER A 417 7.48 0.25 13.99
N VAL A 418 8.01 -0.13 12.81
CA VAL A 418 7.28 -0.98 11.86
C VAL A 418 7.03 -2.37 12.47
N ARG A 419 8.04 -2.98 13.11
CA ARG A 419 7.88 -4.27 13.79
C ARG A 419 6.84 -4.20 14.91
N ALA A 420 6.88 -3.14 15.72
CA ALA A 420 5.90 -2.93 16.78
C ALA A 420 4.46 -2.87 16.23
N TRP A 421 4.26 -2.21 15.08
CA TRP A 421 2.96 -2.22 14.41
C TRP A 421 2.57 -3.61 13.89
N VAL A 422 3.50 -4.38 13.30
CA VAL A 422 3.25 -5.76 12.86
C VAL A 422 2.82 -6.64 14.04
N ASP A 423 3.53 -6.57 15.15
CA ASP A 423 3.20 -7.33 16.36
C ASP A 423 1.86 -6.88 16.94
N ALA A 424 1.56 -5.58 16.91
CA ALA A 424 0.26 -5.07 17.33
C ALA A 424 -0.86 -5.69 16.49
N VAL A 425 -0.80 -5.61 15.15
CA VAL A 425 -1.86 -6.15 14.26
C VAL A 425 -1.97 -7.68 14.30
N THR A 426 -0.85 -8.41 14.45
CA THR A 426 -0.82 -9.88 14.34
C THR A 426 -0.93 -10.64 15.67
N ILE A 427 -0.42 -10.09 16.77
CA ILE A 427 -0.38 -10.75 18.09
C ILE A 427 -1.27 -10.01 19.10
N GLY A 428 -1.48 -8.71 18.91
CA GLY A 428 -2.10 -7.84 19.89
C GLY A 428 -1.08 -7.25 20.87
N GLU A 429 -1.52 -6.28 21.66
CA GLU A 429 -0.69 -5.60 22.64
C GLU A 429 -0.69 -6.36 23.99
N GLY A 430 0.04 -7.47 24.10
CA GLY A 430 0.30 -8.13 25.40
C GLY A 430 1.67 -7.74 25.95
N ALA A 431 1.85 -6.99 27.04
CA ALA A 431 1.70 -7.50 28.42
C ALA A 431 1.49 -6.43 29.52
N PHE A 432 1.15 -5.16 29.20
CA PHE A 432 1.02 -4.09 30.21
C PHE A 432 -0.20 -3.16 30.10
N CYS A 433 -1.08 -3.33 29.11
CA CYS A 433 -2.25 -2.46 28.93
C CYS A 433 -3.56 -3.23 29.17
N SER A 434 -4.32 -2.83 30.19
CA SER A 434 -5.56 -3.47 30.64
C SER A 434 -6.82 -3.05 29.86
N ASN A 435 -6.69 -2.57 28.61
CA ASN A 435 -7.84 -2.11 27.81
C ASN A 435 -8.34 -3.19 26.85
N VAL A 436 -9.66 -3.23 26.67
CA VAL A 436 -10.46 -4.20 25.90
C VAL A 436 -10.07 -4.30 24.40
N PHE A 437 -9.18 -3.43 23.92
CA PHE A 437 -8.65 -3.39 22.54
C PHE A 437 -7.26 -4.04 22.37
N ALA A 438 -6.75 -4.72 23.39
CA ALA A 438 -5.40 -5.29 23.43
C ALA A 438 -5.21 -6.61 22.66
N HIS A 439 -6.25 -7.16 22.02
CA HIS A 439 -6.17 -8.44 21.32
C HIS A 439 -5.63 -8.30 19.88
N ALA A 440 -5.08 -9.40 19.35
CA ALA A 440 -4.76 -9.53 17.92
C ALA A 440 -6.01 -9.22 17.09
N TRP A 441 -5.84 -8.64 15.92
CA TRP A 441 -6.96 -8.46 15.01
C TRP A 441 -7.25 -9.76 14.29
N ASP A 442 -8.49 -10.22 14.40
CA ASP A 442 -8.95 -11.49 13.84
C ASP A 442 -9.54 -11.31 12.43
N PHE A 443 -8.75 -10.76 11.51
CA PHE A 443 -9.18 -10.50 10.14
C PHE A 443 -9.21 -11.79 9.29
N GLU A 444 -10.10 -11.81 8.30
CA GLU A 444 -10.15 -12.85 7.25
C GLU A 444 -9.77 -12.29 5.87
N ARG A 445 -9.71 -10.95 5.77
CA ARG A 445 -9.43 -10.23 4.53
C ARG A 445 -8.71 -8.92 4.79
N ILE A 446 -7.89 -8.52 3.82
CA ILE A 446 -7.18 -7.24 3.79
C ILE A 446 -7.65 -6.44 2.57
N VAL A 447 -7.88 -5.14 2.75
CA VAL A 447 -8.19 -4.22 1.66
C VAL A 447 -7.08 -3.18 1.59
N PRO A 448 -6.10 -3.33 0.68
CA PRO A 448 -5.07 -2.32 0.45
C PRO A 448 -5.61 -1.14 -0.38
N ALA A 449 -4.88 -0.02 -0.41
CA ALA A 449 -5.25 1.09 -1.29
C ALA A 449 -4.86 0.85 -2.75
N HIS A 450 -3.83 0.05 -3.01
CA HIS A 450 -3.31 -0.22 -4.34
C HIS A 450 -3.47 -1.69 -4.77
N TRP A 451 -3.40 -1.91 -6.09
CA TRP A 451 -3.37 -3.25 -6.70
C TRP A 451 -4.63 -4.07 -6.42
N GLU A 452 -4.48 -5.37 -6.16
CA GLU A 452 -5.57 -6.28 -5.89
C GLU A 452 -6.22 -6.01 -4.52
N GLY A 453 -7.55 -6.01 -4.47
CA GLY A 453 -8.32 -5.87 -3.24
C GLY A 453 -9.81 -6.15 -3.49
N PRO A 454 -10.52 -6.82 -2.55
CA PRO A 454 -10.02 -7.38 -1.29
C PRO A 454 -9.09 -8.58 -1.51
N ILE A 455 -8.17 -8.80 -0.58
CA ILE A 455 -7.30 -9.97 -0.49
C ILE A 455 -7.91 -10.90 0.56
N GLU A 456 -8.58 -11.96 0.10
CA GLU A 456 -9.27 -12.94 0.95
C GLU A 456 -8.32 -14.02 1.51
N GLY A 457 -8.70 -14.60 2.66
CA GLY A 457 -8.01 -15.75 3.25
C GLY A 457 -6.64 -15.43 3.84
N VAL A 458 -6.40 -14.17 4.19
CA VAL A 458 -5.11 -13.73 4.76
C VAL A 458 -5.09 -13.96 6.26
N SER A 459 -4.03 -14.56 6.75
CA SER A 459 -3.78 -14.79 8.18
C SER A 459 -2.77 -13.81 8.77
N ALA A 460 -2.67 -13.79 10.10
CA ALA A 460 -1.61 -13.09 10.81
C ALA A 460 -0.21 -13.53 10.37
N GLU A 461 -0.03 -14.82 10.05
CA GLU A 461 1.27 -15.36 9.60
C GLU A 461 1.65 -14.82 8.22
N ASP A 462 0.71 -14.66 7.30
CA ASP A 462 0.99 -14.09 5.97
C ASP A 462 1.54 -12.66 6.08
N ILE A 463 1.01 -11.86 7.01
CA ILE A 463 1.56 -10.53 7.31
C ILE A 463 2.98 -10.66 7.88
N ARG A 464 3.20 -11.56 8.84
CA ARG A 464 4.55 -11.76 9.41
C ARG A 464 5.56 -12.18 8.34
N VAL A 465 5.15 -13.04 7.40
CA VAL A 465 5.97 -13.43 6.24
C VAL A 465 6.27 -12.23 5.35
N ALA A 466 5.29 -11.38 5.03
CA ALA A 466 5.49 -10.17 4.23
C ALA A 466 6.45 -9.16 4.90
N PHE A 467 6.53 -9.16 6.23
CA PHE A 467 7.38 -8.27 7.03
C PHE A 467 8.64 -8.93 7.60
N ARG A 468 8.92 -10.22 7.30
CA ARG A 468 10.05 -10.97 7.88
C ARG A 468 11.42 -10.34 7.59
N TRP A 469 11.50 -9.51 6.55
CA TRP A 469 12.70 -8.74 6.22
C TRP A 469 13.14 -7.77 7.34
N LEU A 470 12.25 -7.44 8.29
CA LEU A 470 12.60 -6.67 9.47
C LEU A 470 13.53 -7.44 10.41
N GLU A 471 13.51 -8.78 10.37
CA GLU A 471 14.39 -9.65 11.17
C GLU A 471 15.76 -9.78 10.53
N ASP A 472 15.77 -9.98 9.22
CA ASP A 472 16.96 -10.04 8.38
C ASP A 472 16.60 -9.49 6.99
N PHE A 473 17.28 -8.42 6.58
CA PHE A 473 17.03 -7.72 5.32
C PHE A 473 17.26 -8.61 4.07
N SER A 474 17.96 -9.74 4.21
CA SER A 474 18.13 -10.72 3.14
C SER A 474 16.91 -11.61 2.91
N LEU A 475 15.96 -11.65 3.87
CA LEU A 475 14.73 -12.40 3.74
C LEU A 475 13.71 -11.67 2.85
N ASP A 476 12.88 -12.47 2.19
CA ASP A 476 11.93 -12.01 1.17
C ASP A 476 12.56 -11.07 0.12
N PRO A 477 13.66 -11.48 -0.54
CA PRO A 477 14.38 -10.59 -1.42
C PRO A 477 13.55 -10.28 -2.68
N PHE A 478 13.58 -9.00 -3.08
CA PHE A 478 13.27 -8.60 -4.44
C PHE A 478 14.53 -8.71 -5.30
N PRO A 479 14.42 -8.79 -6.65
CA PRO A 479 15.57 -8.76 -7.53
C PRO A 479 16.51 -7.59 -7.18
N GLU A 480 17.76 -7.89 -6.84
CA GLU A 480 18.69 -6.90 -6.30
C GLU A 480 18.93 -5.75 -7.30
N ALA A 481 18.96 -6.07 -8.58
CA ALA A 481 19.21 -5.11 -9.64
C ALA A 481 18.02 -4.17 -9.89
N ASP A 482 16.77 -4.63 -9.73
CA ASP A 482 15.59 -3.75 -9.72
C ASP A 482 15.63 -2.77 -8.54
N MET A 483 16.07 -3.23 -7.36
CA MET A 483 16.19 -2.41 -6.17
C MET A 483 17.36 -1.41 -6.23
N ARG A 484 18.38 -1.69 -7.05
CA ARG A 484 19.66 -0.96 -7.06
C ARG A 484 19.52 0.51 -7.47
N ARG A 485 18.66 0.80 -8.44
CA ARG A 485 18.52 2.15 -8.99
C ARG A 485 17.64 3.02 -8.10
N GLY A 486 16.50 2.49 -7.63
CA GLY A 486 15.55 3.24 -6.81
C GLY A 486 15.29 4.63 -7.39
N LEU A 487 15.30 5.68 -6.56
CA LEU A 487 15.13 7.06 -7.04
C LEU A 487 16.43 7.76 -7.50
N LYS A 488 17.58 7.06 -7.52
CA LYS A 488 18.89 7.66 -7.83
C LYS A 488 18.94 8.36 -9.20
N PRO A 489 18.41 7.78 -10.30
CA PRO A 489 18.44 8.45 -11.60
C PRO A 489 17.75 9.82 -11.60
N ILE A 490 16.71 9.99 -10.77
CA ILE A 490 16.01 11.26 -10.61
C ILE A 490 16.88 12.25 -9.84
N ALA A 491 17.45 11.82 -8.71
CA ALA A 491 18.33 12.67 -7.91
C ALA A 491 19.51 13.20 -8.74
N ASP A 492 20.14 12.34 -9.54
CA ASP A 492 21.27 12.70 -10.40
C ASP A 492 20.88 13.69 -11.52
N ALA A 493 19.66 13.58 -12.06
CA ALA A 493 19.15 14.49 -13.09
C ALA A 493 18.94 15.92 -12.54
N VAL A 494 18.46 16.04 -11.30
CA VAL A 494 18.22 17.35 -10.66
C VAL A 494 19.53 18.06 -10.37
N VAL A 495 20.52 17.36 -9.83
CA VAL A 495 21.86 17.92 -9.54
C VAL A 495 22.55 18.44 -10.80
N LYS A 496 22.29 17.83 -11.97
CA LYS A 496 22.82 18.31 -13.24
C LYS A 496 22.16 19.59 -13.74
N ILE A 497 20.86 19.79 -13.45
CA ILE A 497 20.14 21.02 -13.80
C ILE A 497 20.62 22.19 -12.93
N ASP A 498 20.87 21.99 -11.64
CA ASP A 498 21.37 23.05 -10.75
C ASP A 498 22.82 23.47 -11.04
N ARG A 499 23.57 22.70 -11.85
CA ARG A 499 24.96 22.96 -12.23
C ARG A 499 25.13 23.52 -13.65
N ALA A 500 24.06 23.58 -14.43
CA ALA A 500 24.02 24.15 -15.79
C ALA A 500 23.43 25.57 -15.71
#